data_AF-A0AAP1RBM9-F1
#
_entry.id   AF-A0AAP1RBM9-F1
#
_cell.length_a   1.000
_cell.length_b   1.000
_cell.length_c   1.000
_cell.angle_alpha   90.00
_cell.angle_beta   90.00
_cell.angle_gamma   90.00
#
_symmetry.space_group_name_H-M   'P 1'
#
loop_
_entity.id
_entity.type
_entity.pdbx_description
1 polymer ?
#
loop_
_entity_poly.entity_id
_entity_poly.type
_entity_poly.pdbx_seq_one_letter_code
_entity_poly.pdbx_strand_id
1 'polypeptide(L)'
;LGVSLADINSTVSIPWGSSYVNDFIDRGRVKRVYLQGRPDARMNPDDLSKWYVRNDKGEMVPFNAFATGKWEYGSPKLERYNGVPAMEILGEPAPGLSSGDAMAAVEEIVKQLPKGVGYSWTGLSYEERLSGSQAPALYALS
;
A
#
# COMPACT_ATOMS: atom_id res chain seq x y z
N LEU A 1 28.82 4.22 -21.05
CA LEU A 1 27.75 3.25 -21.40
C LEU A 1 26.72 3.83 -22.36
N GLY A 2 26.48 5.16 -22.38
CA GLY A 2 25.64 5.77 -23.43
C GLY A 2 24.14 5.44 -23.30
N VAL A 3 23.69 5.03 -22.13
CA VAL A 3 22.31 4.61 -21.88
C VAL A 3 21.54 5.76 -21.24
N SER A 4 20.35 6.07 -21.76
CA SER A 4 19.51 7.13 -21.19
C SER A 4 18.75 6.66 -19.94
N LEU A 5 18.49 7.56 -18.99
CA LEU A 5 17.68 7.23 -17.80
C LEU A 5 16.24 6.85 -18.16
N ALA A 6 15.69 7.43 -19.23
CA ALA A 6 14.36 7.08 -19.72
C ALA A 6 14.30 5.63 -20.22
N ASP A 7 15.32 5.19 -20.96
CA ASP A 7 15.41 3.81 -21.47
C ASP A 7 15.67 2.79 -20.35
N ILE A 8 16.46 3.17 -19.34
CA ILE A 8 16.66 2.35 -18.13
C ILE A 8 15.33 2.15 -17.40
N ASN A 9 14.60 3.24 -17.15
CA ASN A 9 13.34 3.20 -16.43
C ASN A 9 12.27 2.42 -17.20
N SER A 10 12.16 2.59 -18.52
CA SER A 10 11.19 1.85 -19.34
C SER A 10 11.52 0.34 -19.39
N THR A 11 12.80 -0.01 -19.47
CA THR A 11 13.26 -1.41 -19.51
C THR A 11 13.00 -2.17 -18.20
N VAL A 12 12.90 -1.48 -17.06
CA VAL A 12 12.47 -2.12 -15.80
C VAL A 12 10.96 -2.04 -15.59
N SER A 13 10.37 -0.86 -15.78
CA SER A 13 8.96 -0.64 -15.44
C SER A 13 8.00 -1.40 -16.36
N ILE A 14 8.26 -1.50 -17.65
CA ILE A 14 7.36 -2.19 -18.59
C ILE A 14 7.33 -3.69 -18.30
N PRO A 15 8.47 -4.41 -18.23
CA PRO A 15 8.38 -5.85 -18.08
C PRO A 15 7.90 -6.30 -16.71
N TRP A 16 8.24 -5.56 -15.65
CA TRP A 16 7.93 -5.93 -14.27
C TRP A 16 6.60 -5.34 -13.79
N GLY A 17 6.30 -4.09 -14.14
CA GLY A 17 5.12 -3.35 -13.71
C GLY A 17 3.92 -3.41 -14.66
N SER A 18 4.12 -3.87 -15.90
CA SER A 18 3.15 -3.74 -17.00
C SER A 18 2.96 -2.30 -17.46
N SER A 19 2.84 -2.10 -18.77
CA SER A 19 2.52 -0.79 -19.35
C SER A 19 1.27 -0.89 -20.19
N TYR A 20 0.31 -0.01 -19.94
CA TYR A 20 -0.76 0.26 -20.88
C TYR A 20 -0.18 0.92 -22.13
N VAL A 21 -0.61 0.49 -23.32
CA VAL A 21 -0.13 1.04 -24.60
C VAL A 21 -1.25 1.77 -25.33
N ASN A 22 -2.37 1.09 -25.55
CA ASN A 22 -3.54 1.61 -26.27
C ASN A 22 -4.76 0.70 -26.08
N ASP A 23 -5.82 0.99 -26.80
CA ASP A 23 -7.04 0.17 -26.86
C ASP A 23 -7.25 -0.45 -28.24
N PHE A 24 -7.98 -1.56 -28.28
CA PHE A 24 -8.45 -2.20 -29.51
C PHE A 24 -9.89 -2.69 -29.35
N ILE A 25 -10.57 -2.96 -30.47
CA ILE A 25 -11.95 -3.49 -30.46
C ILE A 25 -11.90 -5.01 -30.67
N ASP A 26 -12.42 -5.76 -29.70
CA ASP A 26 -12.68 -7.20 -29.81
C ASP A 26 -14.19 -7.44 -29.69
N ARG A 27 -14.82 -7.95 -30.76
CA ARG A 27 -16.25 -8.30 -30.81
C ARG A 27 -17.16 -7.18 -30.28
N GLY A 28 -16.92 -5.96 -30.75
CA GLY A 28 -17.71 -4.77 -30.39
C GLY A 28 -17.43 -4.19 -29.01
N ARG A 29 -16.44 -4.70 -28.27
CA ARG A 29 -16.02 -4.17 -26.97
C ARG A 29 -14.62 -3.59 -27.05
N VAL A 30 -14.43 -2.38 -26.51
CA VAL A 30 -13.12 -1.77 -26.36
C VAL A 30 -12.37 -2.51 -25.25
N LYS A 31 -11.16 -2.96 -25.56
CA LYS A 31 -10.25 -3.67 -24.65
C LYS A 31 -8.90 -2.98 -24.60
N ARG A 32 -8.29 -2.98 -23.42
CA ARG A 32 -6.97 -2.41 -23.19
C ARG A 32 -5.87 -3.37 -23.64
N VAL A 33 -4.83 -2.82 -24.24
CA VAL A 33 -3.59 -3.52 -24.59
C VAL A 33 -2.53 -3.19 -23.54
N TYR A 34 -1.93 -4.23 -22.98
CA TYR A 34 -0.84 -4.12 -22.03
C TYR A 34 0.40 -4.83 -22.57
N LEU A 35 1.57 -4.24 -22.32
CA LEU A 35 2.87 -4.80 -22.58
C LEU A 35 3.51 -5.21 -21.25
N GLN A 36 3.94 -6.46 -21.14
CA GLN A 36 4.61 -6.98 -19.95
C GLN A 36 5.60 -8.08 -20.35
N GLY A 37 6.63 -8.28 -19.55
CA GLY A 37 7.57 -9.39 -19.69
C GLY A 37 6.88 -10.72 -19.42
N ARG A 38 7.32 -11.77 -20.12
CA ARG A 38 6.87 -13.14 -19.85
C ARG A 38 7.23 -13.54 -18.41
N PRO A 39 6.42 -14.38 -17.75
CA PRO A 39 6.64 -14.76 -16.35
C PRO A 39 8.09 -15.18 -16.04
N ASP A 40 8.66 -16.07 -16.85
CA ASP A 40 10.01 -16.62 -16.71
C ASP A 40 11.16 -15.61 -16.86
N ALA A 41 10.86 -14.37 -17.26
CA ALA A 41 11.83 -13.28 -17.38
C ALA A 41 11.72 -12.23 -16.24
N ARG A 42 10.90 -12.47 -15.20
CA ARG A 42 10.62 -11.48 -14.15
C ARG A 42 10.17 -12.06 -12.80
N MET A 43 10.51 -13.30 -12.48
CA MET A 43 10.11 -13.93 -11.21
C MET A 43 11.07 -13.58 -10.08
N ASN A 44 12.37 -13.56 -10.37
CA ASN A 44 13.43 -13.44 -9.36
C ASN A 44 14.30 -12.22 -9.66
N PRO A 45 14.91 -11.58 -8.64
CA PRO A 45 15.81 -10.45 -8.84
C PRO A 45 16.91 -10.69 -9.90
N ASP A 46 17.44 -11.92 -9.97
CA ASP A 46 18.47 -12.32 -10.94
C ASP A 46 17.98 -12.26 -12.40
N ASP A 47 16.66 -12.31 -12.63
CA ASP A 47 16.06 -12.19 -13.95
C ASP A 47 16.27 -10.79 -14.56
N LEU A 48 16.66 -9.78 -13.76
CA LEU A 48 17.09 -8.47 -14.29
C LEU A 48 18.24 -8.61 -15.30
N SER A 49 19.10 -9.62 -15.13
CA SER A 49 20.21 -9.90 -16.06
C SER A 49 19.74 -10.32 -17.46
N LYS A 50 18.48 -10.76 -17.62
CA LYS A 50 17.88 -11.12 -18.91
C LYS A 50 17.49 -9.89 -19.73
N TRP A 51 17.44 -8.71 -19.11
CA TRP A 51 17.04 -7.45 -19.74
C TRP A 51 18.25 -6.64 -20.19
N TYR A 52 18.12 -6.05 -21.38
CA TYR A 52 19.17 -5.27 -22.01
C TYR A 52 18.62 -3.92 -22.44
N VAL A 53 19.40 -2.86 -22.25
CA VAL A 53 19.07 -1.50 -22.69
C VAL A 53 19.97 -1.12 -23.85
N ARG A 54 19.39 -0.55 -24.91
CA ARG A 54 20.15 -0.07 -26.04
C ARG A 54 20.85 1.26 -25.69
N ASN A 55 22.13 1.39 -26.02
CA ASN A 55 22.86 2.65 -25.86
C ASN A 55 22.81 3.54 -27.12
N ASP A 56 23.36 4.74 -27.01
CA ASP A 56 23.52 5.73 -28.08
C ASP A 56 24.36 5.25 -29.28
N LYS A 57 25.18 4.20 -29.11
CA LYS A 57 25.92 3.51 -30.17
C LYS A 57 25.14 2.34 -30.79
N GLY A 58 23.92 2.08 -30.33
CA GLY A 58 23.07 0.99 -30.80
C GLY A 58 23.38 -0.37 -30.19
N GLU A 59 24.33 -0.46 -29.27
CA GLU A 59 24.76 -1.68 -28.58
C GLU A 59 23.78 -2.03 -27.45
N MET A 60 23.57 -3.33 -27.20
CA MET A 60 22.74 -3.81 -26.10
C MET A 60 23.58 -3.99 -24.84
N VAL A 61 23.29 -3.23 -23.79
CA VAL A 61 23.99 -3.29 -22.51
C VAL A 61 23.14 -4.05 -21.49
N PRO A 62 23.63 -5.14 -20.88
CA PRO A 62 22.86 -5.89 -19.90
C PRO A 62 22.64 -5.06 -18.64
N PHE A 63 21.48 -5.23 -17.99
CA PHE A 63 21.08 -4.39 -16.86
C PHE A 63 22.03 -4.46 -15.66
N ASN A 64 22.60 -5.64 -15.41
CA ASN A 64 23.56 -5.87 -14.33
C ASN A 64 24.94 -5.23 -14.55
N ALA A 65 25.23 -4.65 -15.74
CA ALA A 65 26.48 -3.93 -15.98
C ALA A 65 26.52 -2.54 -15.31
N PHE A 66 25.37 -2.01 -14.89
CA PHE A 66 25.27 -0.66 -14.34
C PHE A 66 24.31 -0.52 -13.15
N ALA A 67 23.64 -1.60 -12.72
CA ALA A 67 22.75 -1.60 -11.58
C ALA A 67 22.98 -2.82 -10.68
N THR A 68 22.73 -2.65 -9.38
CA THR A 68 22.78 -3.71 -8.37
C THR A 68 21.51 -3.68 -7.53
N GLY A 69 21.08 -4.85 -7.05
CA GLY A 69 19.92 -4.99 -6.17
C GLY A 69 20.34 -5.27 -4.73
N LYS A 70 19.53 -4.82 -3.77
CA LYS A 70 19.65 -5.17 -2.35
C LYS A 70 18.26 -5.37 -1.75
N TRP A 71 18.18 -6.23 -0.74
CA TRP A 71 16.97 -6.42 0.05
C TRP A 71 16.85 -5.33 1.11
N GLU A 72 15.66 -4.75 1.25
CA GLU A 72 15.34 -3.75 2.27
C GLU A 72 13.95 -4.03 2.85
N TYR A 73 13.72 -3.52 4.06
CA TYR A 73 12.40 -3.58 4.70
C TYR A 73 11.59 -2.34 4.29
N GLY A 74 10.37 -2.57 3.83
CA GLY A 74 9.41 -1.51 3.51
C GLY A 74 8.00 -1.97 3.81
N SER A 75 7.13 -1.04 4.24
CA SER A 75 5.73 -1.37 4.47
C SER A 75 5.00 -1.54 3.13
N PRO A 76 4.28 -2.66 2.90
CA PRO A 76 3.51 -2.85 1.67
C PRO A 76 2.29 -1.92 1.59
N LYS A 77 1.86 -1.37 2.73
CA LYS A 77 0.75 -0.43 2.84
C LYS A 77 1.12 0.68 3.83
N LEU A 78 0.93 1.92 3.42
CA LEU A 78 1.04 3.07 4.31
C LEU A 78 -0.35 3.60 4.59
N GLU A 79 -0.75 3.53 5.86
CA GLU A 79 -2.05 4.03 6.32
C GLU A 79 -1.87 5.41 6.96
N ARG A 80 -2.89 6.25 6.77
CA ARG A 80 -2.96 7.58 7.37
C ARG A 80 -4.37 7.82 7.86
N TYR A 81 -4.48 8.41 9.04
CA TYR A 81 -5.75 8.86 9.62
C TYR A 81 -5.69 10.37 9.84
N ASN A 82 -6.67 11.11 9.31
CA ASN A 82 -6.70 12.58 9.34
C ASN A 82 -5.39 13.24 8.90
N GLY A 83 -4.73 12.68 7.88
CA GLY A 83 -3.48 13.19 7.32
C GLY A 83 -2.21 12.83 8.10
N VAL A 84 -2.31 12.17 9.26
CA VAL A 84 -1.17 11.71 10.06
C VAL A 84 -0.90 10.22 9.81
N PRO A 85 0.37 9.76 9.73
CA PRO A 85 0.67 8.33 9.69
C PRO A 85 0.03 7.59 10.85
N ALA A 86 -0.73 6.54 10.54
CA ALA A 86 -1.49 5.79 11.53
C ALA A 86 -1.49 4.31 11.15
N MET A 87 -1.86 3.47 12.11
CA MET A 87 -2.10 2.05 11.90
C MET A 87 -3.52 1.75 12.33
N GLU A 88 -4.28 1.06 11.47
CA GLU A 88 -5.59 0.59 11.84
C GLU A 88 -5.49 -0.61 12.79
N ILE A 89 -6.17 -0.51 13.93
CA ILE A 89 -6.29 -1.61 14.91
C ILE A 89 -7.78 -1.93 15.04
N LEU A 90 -8.13 -3.18 14.73
CA LEU A 90 -9.47 -3.71 14.89
C LEU A 90 -9.49 -4.70 16.06
N GLY A 91 -10.59 -4.72 16.79
CA GLY A 91 -10.79 -5.62 17.91
C GLY A 91 -12.24 -5.65 18.35
N GLU A 92 -12.56 -6.62 19.19
CA GLU A 92 -13.88 -6.84 19.76
C GLU A 92 -13.76 -7.01 21.29
N PRO A 93 -14.81 -6.68 22.06
CA PRO A 93 -14.80 -6.94 23.50
C PRO A 93 -14.68 -8.44 23.78
N ALA A 94 -13.99 -8.77 24.86
CA ALA A 94 -13.94 -10.16 25.34
C ALA A 94 -15.36 -10.63 25.75
N PRO A 95 -15.65 -11.94 25.68
CA PRO A 95 -16.97 -12.47 26.02
C PRO A 95 -17.44 -12.02 27.41
N GLY A 96 -18.65 -11.47 27.48
CA GLY A 96 -19.25 -10.97 28.72
C GLY A 96 -18.90 -9.53 29.08
N LEU A 97 -18.08 -8.84 28.28
CA LEU A 97 -17.77 -7.42 28.44
C LEU A 97 -18.46 -6.57 27.36
N SER A 98 -18.66 -5.29 27.66
CA SER A 98 -19.25 -4.35 26.70
C SER A 98 -18.20 -3.74 25.76
N SER A 99 -18.65 -3.19 24.64
CA SER A 99 -17.82 -2.37 23.73
C SER A 99 -17.19 -1.17 24.45
N GLY A 100 -17.92 -0.53 25.37
CA GLY A 100 -17.39 0.54 26.22
C GLY A 100 -16.24 0.09 27.13
N ASP A 101 -16.33 -1.10 27.72
CA ASP A 101 -15.25 -1.67 28.54
C ASP A 101 -13.99 -1.91 27.68
N ALA A 102 -14.16 -2.42 26.46
CA ALA A 102 -13.06 -2.62 25.53
C ALA A 102 -12.43 -1.29 25.10
N MET A 103 -13.24 -0.26 24.84
CA MET A 103 -12.74 1.08 24.51
C MET A 103 -11.93 1.68 25.67
N ALA A 104 -12.42 1.57 26.90
CA ALA A 104 -11.69 2.02 28.09
C ALA A 104 -10.36 1.28 28.27
N ALA A 105 -10.35 -0.05 28.05
CA ALA A 105 -9.13 -0.84 28.11
C ALA A 105 -8.10 -0.40 27.06
N VAL A 106 -8.53 -0.10 25.82
CA VAL A 106 -7.64 0.43 24.77
C VAL A 106 -7.06 1.79 25.18
N GLU A 107 -7.85 2.67 25.78
CA GLU A 107 -7.34 3.96 26.28
C GLU A 107 -6.27 3.79 27.36
N GLU A 108 -6.43 2.82 28.27
CA GLU A 108 -5.40 2.49 29.28
C GLU A 108 -4.13 1.92 28.65
N ILE A 109 -4.25 1.07 27.62
CA ILE A 109 -3.09 0.53 26.90
C ILE A 109 -2.33 1.66 26.19
N VAL A 110 -3.04 2.58 25.53
CA VAL A 110 -2.40 3.67 24.79
C VAL A 110 -1.62 4.61 25.73
N LYS A 111 -2.07 4.80 26.98
CA LYS A 111 -1.31 5.57 27.99
C LYS A 111 0.06 4.97 28.32
N GLN A 112 0.26 3.67 28.09
CA GLN A 112 1.54 2.98 28.31
C GLN A 112 2.52 3.12 27.14
N LEU A 113 2.06 3.65 26.00
CA LEU A 113 2.89 3.79 24.80
C LEU A 113 3.86 4.98 24.92
N PRO A 114 4.95 4.99 24.13
CA PRO A 114 5.89 6.10 24.10
C PRO A 114 5.21 7.44 23.78
N LYS A 115 5.75 8.53 24.35
CA LYS A 115 5.27 9.88 24.05
C LYS A 115 5.32 10.15 22.55
N GLY A 116 4.26 10.77 22.03
CA GLY A 116 4.09 11.06 20.60
C GLY A 116 3.18 10.08 19.86
N VAL A 117 2.80 8.96 20.49
CA VAL A 117 1.75 8.09 19.98
C VAL A 117 0.39 8.59 20.46
N GLY A 118 -0.48 8.96 19.52
CA GLY A 118 -1.87 9.29 19.78
C GLY A 118 -2.80 8.16 19.33
N TYR A 119 -4.08 8.29 19.67
CA TYR A 119 -5.13 7.41 19.16
C TYR A 119 -6.33 8.24 18.71
N SER A 120 -7.11 7.68 17.80
CA SER A 120 -8.42 8.21 17.43
C SER A 120 -9.36 7.06 17.15
N TRP A 121 -10.60 7.21 17.60
CA TRP A 121 -11.67 6.30 17.24
C TRP A 121 -12.19 6.62 15.85
N THR A 122 -12.69 5.59 15.15
CA THR A 122 -13.33 5.72 13.83
C THR A 122 -14.53 4.77 13.75
N GLY A 123 -15.42 5.01 12.77
CA GLY A 123 -16.60 4.17 12.53
C GLY A 123 -17.48 4.00 13.76
N LEU A 124 -17.85 2.75 14.07
CA LEU A 124 -18.78 2.40 15.15
C LEU A 124 -18.31 2.91 16.52
N SER A 125 -17.02 2.75 16.86
CA SER A 125 -16.49 3.21 18.15
C SER A 125 -16.50 4.74 18.27
N TYR A 126 -16.38 5.46 17.15
CA TYR A 126 -16.50 6.92 17.17
C TYR A 126 -17.95 7.35 17.46
N GLU A 127 -18.92 6.73 16.79
CA GLU A 127 -20.35 6.99 17.02
C GLU A 127 -20.80 6.61 18.43
N GLU A 128 -20.30 5.48 18.96
CA GLU A 128 -20.55 5.05 20.34
C GLU A 128 -20.03 6.09 21.34
N ARG A 129 -18.85 6.66 21.10
CA ARG A 129 -18.28 7.72 21.94
C ARG A 129 -19.10 9.02 21.88
N LEU A 130 -19.60 9.40 20.70
CA LEU A 130 -20.41 10.61 20.54
C LEU A 130 -21.82 10.45 21.14
N SER A 131 -22.42 9.29 20.94
CA SER A 131 -23.82 9.00 21.29
C SER A 131 -23.98 8.54 22.75
N GLY A 132 -22.94 7.90 23.31
CA GLY A 132 -22.94 7.34 24.67
C GLY A 132 -23.19 8.38 25.77
N SER A 133 -22.84 9.65 25.55
CA SER A 133 -23.09 10.73 26.51
C SER A 133 -24.50 11.33 26.46
N GLN A 134 -25.33 10.98 25.46
CA GLN A 134 -26.68 11.54 25.29
C GLN A 134 -27.79 10.64 25.84
N ALA A 135 -27.52 9.34 26.00
CA ALA A 135 -28.52 8.36 26.44
C ALA A 135 -29.12 8.69 27.84
N PRO A 136 -28.34 9.06 28.88
CA PRO A 136 -28.91 9.34 30.19
C PRO A 136 -29.84 10.57 30.20
N ALA A 137 -29.51 11.60 29.42
CA ALA A 137 -30.34 12.81 29.30
C ALA A 137 -31.67 12.52 28.58
N LEU A 138 -31.66 11.62 27.58
CA LEU A 138 -32.85 11.23 26.86
C LEU A 138 -33.80 10.38 27.73
N TYR A 139 -33.25 9.46 28.54
CA TYR A 139 -34.01 8.70 29.54
C TYR A 139 -34.54 9.55 30.70
N ALA A 140 -33.87 10.66 31.03
CA ALA A 140 -34.36 11.58 32.07
C ALA A 140 -35.51 12.50 31.59
N LEU A 141 -35.68 12.65 30.26
CA LEU A 141 -36.74 13.46 29.64
C LEU A 141 -37.94 12.63 29.14
N SER A 142 -37.90 11.30 29.28
CA SER A 142 -38.99 10.37 28.93
C SER A 142 -39.71 9.87 30.18
#